data_AF-A0A0G1RD11-F1
#
_entry.id   AF-A0A0G1RD11-F1
#
_cell.length_a   1.000
_cell.length_b   1.000
_cell.length_c   1.000
_cell.angle_alpha   90.00
_cell.angle_beta   90.00
_cell.angle_gamma   90.00
#
_symmetry.space_group_name_H-M   'P 1'
#
loop_
_entity.id
_entity.type
_entity.pdbx_description
1 polymer ?
#
loop_
_entity_poly.entity_id
_entity_poly.type
_entity_poly.pdbx_seq_one_letter_code
_entity_poly.pdbx_strand_id
1 'polypeptide(L)'
;MKKNRLDNFIKRATNVSLSAGERDNIKRVLITHVEMDVRGARDTRLIRQRSQKINLSKVMPILLALVLTFSGGTALAANGTLPGDFLYPVKINFNEKVRGALAFSDEAEAEFQAELATRRLEELQRLTVSGDEDTEASIKTRDDTIARFEVNAENAIKLAESLRLAGKADAAVVASSRLKASLEANEDLFEHLSERREDLRARLQAIAERVKIHADAVAEVKADAV
;
A
#
# COMPACT_ATOMS: atom_id res chain seq x y z
N MET A 1 -41.16 55.60 17.16
CA MET A 1 -42.28 55.24 18.08
C MET A 1 -42.36 53.74 18.47
N LYS A 2 -41.25 52.97 18.54
CA LYS A 2 -41.26 51.51 18.81
C LYS A 2 -40.71 51.03 20.18
N LYS A 3 -39.99 51.87 20.95
CA LYS A 3 -39.36 51.47 22.23
C LYS A 3 -40.35 51.16 23.36
N ASN A 4 -41.51 51.84 23.38
CA ASN A 4 -42.45 51.77 24.51
C ASN A 4 -43.32 50.49 24.56
N ARG A 5 -43.28 49.63 23.52
CA ARG A 5 -44.09 48.40 23.49
C ARG A 5 -43.35 47.20 24.09
N LEU A 6 -42.03 47.12 23.93
CA LEU A 6 -41.22 46.01 24.43
C LEU A 6 -41.07 46.08 25.96
N ASP A 7 -40.82 47.27 26.49
CA ASP A 7 -40.68 47.47 27.94
C ASP A 7 -42.00 47.19 28.68
N ASN A 8 -43.13 47.53 28.07
CA ASN A 8 -44.47 47.19 28.59
C ASN A 8 -44.76 45.69 28.51
N PHE A 9 -44.24 44.99 27.50
CA PHE A 9 -44.39 43.53 27.40
C PHE A 9 -43.56 42.82 28.48
N ILE A 10 -42.31 43.23 28.68
CA ILE A 10 -41.42 42.67 29.71
C ILE A 10 -41.99 42.90 31.12
N LYS A 11 -42.49 44.12 31.41
CA LYS A 11 -43.17 44.41 32.69
C LYS A 11 -44.40 43.54 32.94
N ARG A 12 -45.17 43.20 31.90
CA ARG A 12 -46.33 42.30 32.02
C ARG A 12 -45.91 40.85 32.25
N ALA A 13 -44.86 40.39 31.56
CA ALA A 13 -44.35 39.02 31.69
C ALA A 13 -43.77 38.74 33.09
N THR A 14 -43.13 39.71 33.73
CA THR A 14 -42.62 39.58 35.10
C THR A 14 -43.70 39.54 36.19
N ASN A 15 -44.95 39.91 35.84
CA ASN A 15 -46.10 39.84 36.74
C ASN A 15 -46.94 38.56 36.58
N VAL A 16 -46.53 37.66 35.67
CA VAL A 16 -47.15 36.34 35.53
C VAL A 16 -46.48 35.40 36.52
N SER A 17 -47.02 35.34 37.73
CA SER A 17 -46.64 34.34 38.72
C SER A 17 -47.68 33.22 38.70
N LEU A 18 -47.24 31.97 38.58
CA LEU A 18 -48.13 30.81 38.69
C LEU A 18 -48.85 30.86 40.04
N SER A 19 -50.18 30.81 40.01
CA SER A 19 -50.99 30.64 41.22
C SER A 19 -50.62 29.34 41.94
N ALA A 20 -50.92 29.25 43.23
CA ALA A 20 -50.62 28.05 44.01
C ALA A 20 -51.27 26.79 43.38
N GLY A 21 -52.49 26.91 42.85
CA GLY A 21 -53.20 25.81 42.19
C GLY A 21 -52.60 25.39 40.84
N GLU A 22 -52.15 26.34 40.00
CA GLU A 22 -51.47 26.01 38.74
C GLU A 22 -50.15 25.31 38.98
N ARG A 23 -49.41 25.74 40.02
CA ARG A 23 -48.14 25.15 40.41
C ARG A 23 -48.32 23.71 40.90
N ASP A 24 -49.35 23.45 41.68
CA ASP A 24 -49.69 22.10 42.15
C ASP A 24 -50.14 21.18 41.00
N ASN A 25 -50.90 21.70 40.04
CA ASN A 25 -51.25 20.94 38.84
C ASN A 25 -50.02 20.60 37.99
N ILE A 26 -49.11 21.56 37.78
CA ILE A 26 -47.85 21.32 37.06
C ILE A 26 -47.00 20.28 37.79
N LYS A 27 -46.91 20.38 39.12
CA LYS A 27 -46.17 19.44 39.95
C LYS A 27 -46.77 18.03 39.86
N ARG A 28 -48.10 17.92 39.85
CA ARG A 28 -48.81 16.65 39.68
C ARG A 28 -48.56 16.04 38.30
N VAL A 29 -48.66 16.84 37.23
CA VAL A 29 -48.37 16.39 35.86
C VAL A 29 -46.91 15.95 35.71
N LEU A 30 -45.97 16.69 36.30
CA LEU A 30 -44.55 16.31 36.31
C LEU A 30 -44.30 15.03 37.10
N ILE A 31 -44.92 14.86 38.28
CA ILE A 31 -44.81 13.63 39.06
C ILE A 31 -45.40 12.45 38.27
N THR A 32 -46.56 12.61 37.64
CA THR A 32 -47.18 11.58 36.80
C THR A 32 -46.32 11.26 35.58
N HIS A 33 -45.66 12.24 34.97
CA HIS A 33 -44.73 12.01 33.86
C HIS A 33 -43.45 11.32 34.32
N VAL A 34 -42.90 11.70 35.48
CA VAL A 34 -41.73 11.06 36.10
C VAL A 34 -42.04 9.64 36.59
N GLU A 35 -43.25 9.37 37.07
CA GLU A 35 -43.69 8.02 37.44
C GLU A 35 -43.99 7.14 36.22
N MET A 36 -44.44 7.72 35.11
CA MET A 36 -44.68 6.98 33.86
C MET A 36 -43.41 6.66 33.08
N ASP A 37 -42.28 7.32 33.36
CA ASP A 37 -41.03 7.15 32.61
C ASP A 37 -39.92 6.34 33.33
N VAL A 38 -40.28 5.48 34.30
CA VAL A 38 -39.29 4.56 34.94
C VAL A 38 -39.71 3.09 34.91
N ARG A 39 -40.50 2.67 33.92
CA ARG A 39 -40.67 1.24 33.61
C ARG A 39 -40.67 0.96 32.11
N GLY A 40 -39.56 1.29 31.47
CA GLY A 40 -39.20 0.84 30.12
C GLY A 40 -37.74 0.46 30.06
N ALA A 41 -37.44 -0.81 30.35
CA ALA A 41 -36.19 -1.47 29.96
C ALA A 41 -34.87 -0.76 30.36
N ARG A 42 -34.61 -0.63 31.66
CA ARG A 42 -33.30 -1.06 32.14
C ARG A 42 -33.34 -2.56 32.37
N ASP A 43 -33.64 -3.28 31.29
CA ASP A 43 -32.96 -4.52 31.04
C ASP A 43 -31.51 -4.10 30.78
N THR A 44 -30.81 -3.74 31.87
CA THR A 44 -29.39 -3.96 31.91
C THR A 44 -29.28 -5.48 31.82
N ARG A 45 -29.34 -5.98 30.57
CA ARG A 45 -28.22 -6.73 30.06
C ARG A 45 -27.02 -5.91 30.47
N LEU A 46 -26.58 -6.11 31.70
CA LEU A 46 -25.19 -6.22 32.01
C LEU A 46 -24.74 -7.09 30.85
N ILE A 47 -24.18 -6.45 29.82
CA ILE A 47 -23.16 -7.09 29.04
C ILE A 47 -22.19 -7.41 30.16
N ARG A 48 -22.37 -8.59 30.76
CA ARG A 48 -21.30 -9.35 31.36
C ARG A 48 -20.43 -9.52 30.14
N GLN A 49 -19.64 -8.48 29.89
CA GLN A 49 -18.44 -8.55 29.12
C GLN A 49 -17.66 -9.48 30.02
N ARG A 50 -17.95 -10.77 29.80
CA ARG A 50 -17.11 -11.86 30.20
C ARG A 50 -15.89 -11.44 29.43
N SER A 51 -15.04 -10.68 30.10
CA SER A 51 -13.67 -10.46 29.70
C SER A 51 -13.14 -11.88 29.75
N GLN A 52 -13.41 -12.62 28.68
CA GLN A 52 -12.65 -13.77 28.34
C GLN A 52 -11.30 -13.11 28.11
N LYS A 53 -10.51 -13.06 29.18
CA LYS A 53 -9.09 -12.80 29.08
C LYS A 53 -8.66 -13.82 28.05
N ILE A 54 -8.47 -13.34 26.82
CA ILE A 54 -8.04 -14.17 25.73
C ILE A 54 -6.67 -14.63 26.20
N ASN A 55 -6.58 -15.89 26.64
CA ASN A 55 -5.31 -16.47 27.03
C ASN A 55 -4.49 -16.49 25.76
N LEU A 56 -3.61 -15.51 25.60
CA LEU A 56 -2.81 -15.30 24.40
C LEU A 56 -2.04 -16.58 24.04
N SER A 57 -1.65 -17.36 25.05
CA SER A 57 -1.05 -18.69 24.92
C SER A 57 -1.92 -19.74 24.22
N LYS A 58 -3.26 -19.64 24.29
CA LYS A 58 -4.20 -20.55 23.63
C LYS A 58 -4.65 -20.05 22.25
N VAL A 59 -4.49 -18.77 21.97
CA VAL A 59 -4.86 -18.14 20.68
C VAL A 59 -3.67 -18.07 19.72
N MET A 60 -2.44 -18.02 20.23
CA MET A 60 -1.21 -18.09 19.44
C MET A 60 -1.18 -19.24 18.42
N PRO A 61 -1.45 -20.52 18.78
CA PRO A 61 -1.38 -21.60 17.79
C PRO A 61 -2.50 -21.53 16.75
N ILE A 62 -3.67 -21.00 17.10
CA ILE A 62 -4.80 -20.84 16.17
C ILE A 62 -4.51 -19.70 15.19
N LEU A 63 -3.99 -18.57 15.69
CA LEU A 63 -3.53 -17.47 14.83
C LEU A 63 -2.36 -17.90 13.95
N LEU A 64 -1.41 -18.66 14.48
CA LEU A 64 -0.30 -19.20 13.71
C LEU A 64 -0.80 -20.17 12.64
N ALA A 65 -1.77 -21.04 12.96
CA ALA A 65 -2.39 -21.93 11.99
C ALA A 65 -3.18 -21.16 10.92
N LEU A 66 -3.95 -20.12 11.29
CA LEU A 66 -4.65 -19.22 10.37
C LEU A 66 -3.67 -18.45 9.47
N VAL A 67 -2.60 -17.90 10.04
CA VAL A 67 -1.51 -17.30 9.27
C VAL A 67 -0.92 -18.34 8.34
N LEU A 68 -0.56 -19.55 8.78
CA LEU A 68 0.07 -20.55 7.92
C LEU A 68 -0.85 -21.05 6.80
N THR A 69 -2.14 -21.26 7.08
CA THR A 69 -3.12 -21.74 6.09
C THR A 69 -3.55 -20.67 5.10
N PHE A 70 -3.73 -19.42 5.53
CA PHE A 70 -4.11 -18.34 4.63
C PHE A 70 -2.90 -17.63 3.99
N SER A 71 -1.72 -17.60 4.63
CA SER A 71 -0.52 -16.94 4.08
C SER A 71 0.08 -17.70 2.92
N GLY A 72 0.11 -19.04 2.93
CA GLY A 72 0.67 -19.81 1.83
C GLY A 72 -0.05 -19.55 0.51
N GLY A 73 -1.39 -19.69 0.51
CA GLY A 73 -2.20 -19.46 -0.68
C GLY A 73 -2.22 -18.00 -1.15
N THR A 74 -2.36 -17.05 -0.22
CA THR A 74 -2.42 -15.61 -0.56
C THR A 74 -1.06 -15.06 -1.00
N ALA A 75 0.04 -15.50 -0.39
CA ALA A 75 1.39 -15.10 -0.82
C ALA A 75 1.71 -15.68 -2.21
N LEU A 76 1.35 -16.93 -2.48
CA LEU A 76 1.54 -17.53 -3.81
C LEU A 76 0.70 -16.81 -4.87
N ALA A 77 -0.57 -16.53 -4.59
CA ALA A 77 -1.43 -15.78 -5.50
C ALA A 77 -0.91 -14.35 -5.76
N ALA A 78 -0.42 -13.67 -4.72
CA ALA A 78 0.15 -12.32 -4.84
C ALA A 78 1.40 -12.27 -5.73
N ASN A 79 2.17 -13.36 -5.87
CA ASN A 79 3.33 -13.35 -6.77
C ASN A 79 2.96 -13.14 -8.24
N GLY A 80 1.78 -13.58 -8.65
CA GLY A 80 1.30 -13.47 -10.03
C GLY A 80 0.57 -12.17 -10.36
N THR A 81 0.32 -11.30 -9.37
CA THR A 81 -0.45 -10.07 -9.58
C THR A 81 0.34 -8.95 -10.24
N LEU A 82 -0.38 -8.11 -10.96
CA LEU A 82 0.08 -6.87 -11.57
C LEU A 82 -0.17 -5.65 -10.68
N PRO A 83 0.59 -4.56 -10.89
CA PRO A 83 0.27 -3.26 -10.29
C PRO A 83 -1.19 -2.88 -10.56
N GLY A 84 -1.94 -2.55 -9.50
CA GLY A 84 -3.38 -2.27 -9.56
C GLY A 84 -4.26 -3.42 -9.06
N ASP A 85 -3.77 -4.66 -9.05
CA ASP A 85 -4.50 -5.80 -8.51
C ASP A 85 -4.63 -5.75 -6.99
N PHE A 86 -5.71 -6.35 -6.47
CA PHE A 86 -6.04 -6.36 -5.05
C PHE A 86 -4.92 -6.94 -4.15
N LEU A 87 -4.22 -7.99 -4.62
CA LEU A 87 -3.15 -8.65 -3.84
C LEU A 87 -1.75 -8.12 -4.16
N TYR A 88 -1.60 -7.16 -5.07
CA TYR A 88 -0.30 -6.57 -5.38
C TYR A 88 0.39 -5.90 -4.18
N PRO A 89 -0.33 -5.23 -3.26
CA PRO A 89 0.28 -4.75 -2.02
C PRO A 89 0.92 -5.85 -1.17
N VAL A 90 0.41 -7.09 -1.22
CA VAL A 90 1.00 -8.24 -0.52
C VAL A 90 2.30 -8.67 -1.20
N LYS A 91 2.35 -8.67 -2.53
CA LYS A 91 3.54 -8.94 -3.34
C LYS A 91 4.71 -8.03 -2.92
N ILE A 92 4.48 -6.72 -2.95
CA ILE A 92 5.51 -5.71 -2.69
C ILE A 92 5.84 -5.60 -1.19
N ASN A 93 4.83 -5.52 -0.33
CA ASN A 93 5.07 -5.17 1.07
C ASN A 93 5.42 -6.37 1.95
N PHE A 94 5.17 -7.58 1.49
CA PHE A 94 5.43 -8.78 2.27
C PHE A 94 6.37 -9.74 1.52
N ASN A 95 5.92 -10.30 0.39
CA ASN A 95 6.68 -11.35 -0.28
C ASN A 95 8.09 -10.89 -0.68
N GLU A 96 8.17 -9.74 -1.37
CA GLU A 96 9.45 -9.20 -1.83
C GLU A 96 10.32 -8.70 -0.68
N LYS A 97 9.75 -8.12 0.38
CA LYS A 97 10.52 -7.72 1.56
C LYS A 97 11.11 -8.92 2.30
N VAL A 98 10.34 -10.01 2.43
CA VAL A 98 10.84 -11.24 3.05
C VAL A 98 11.96 -11.84 2.19
N ARG A 99 11.78 -11.91 0.86
CA ARG A 99 12.85 -12.39 -0.04
C ARG A 99 14.09 -11.53 0.01
N GLY A 100 13.94 -10.20 -0.02
CA GLY A 100 15.06 -9.26 0.09
C GLY A 100 15.77 -9.34 1.43
N ALA A 101 15.04 -9.54 2.54
CA ALA A 101 15.63 -9.72 3.86
C ALA A 101 16.44 -11.02 4.00
N LEU A 102 16.22 -12.01 3.11
CA LEU A 102 16.99 -13.25 3.05
C LEU A 102 18.21 -13.15 2.12
N ALA A 103 18.36 -12.06 1.37
CA ALA A 103 19.54 -11.78 0.55
C ALA A 103 20.67 -11.23 1.42
N PHE A 104 21.34 -12.11 2.17
CA PHE A 104 22.31 -11.72 3.22
C PHE A 104 23.69 -11.27 2.71
N SER A 105 23.98 -11.43 1.42
CA SER A 105 25.27 -11.06 0.83
C SER A 105 25.08 -10.06 -0.30
N ASP A 106 26.11 -9.25 -0.58
CA ASP A 106 26.07 -8.25 -1.66
C ASP A 106 25.76 -8.88 -3.02
N GLU A 107 26.22 -10.11 -3.27
CA GLU A 107 25.91 -10.89 -4.47
C GLU A 107 24.42 -11.23 -4.55
N ALA A 108 23.87 -11.75 -3.46
CA ALA A 108 22.46 -12.11 -3.39
C ALA A 108 21.56 -10.87 -3.49
N GLU A 109 21.99 -9.75 -2.91
CA GLU A 109 21.25 -8.49 -3.01
C GLU A 109 21.31 -7.93 -4.44
N ALA A 110 22.48 -7.98 -5.10
CA ALA A 110 22.63 -7.56 -6.50
C ALA A 110 21.71 -8.38 -7.42
N GLU A 111 21.71 -9.70 -7.26
CA GLU A 111 20.83 -10.59 -8.03
C GLU A 111 19.35 -10.33 -7.73
N PHE A 112 19.00 -10.12 -6.46
CA PHE A 112 17.62 -9.82 -6.07
C PHE A 112 17.12 -8.50 -6.67
N GLN A 113 17.94 -7.44 -6.66
CA GLN A 113 17.59 -6.16 -7.30
C GLN A 113 17.44 -6.30 -8.82
N ALA A 114 18.33 -7.05 -9.48
CA ALA A 114 18.22 -7.35 -10.90
C ALA A 114 16.95 -8.16 -11.23
N GLU A 115 16.58 -9.11 -10.38
CA GLU A 115 15.34 -9.88 -10.50
C GLU A 115 14.10 -8.99 -10.33
N LEU A 116 14.09 -8.09 -9.34
CA LEU A 116 12.98 -7.14 -9.17
C LEU A 116 12.86 -6.22 -10.38
N ALA A 117 13.97 -5.70 -10.91
CA ALA A 117 13.95 -4.87 -12.11
C ALA A 117 13.37 -5.64 -13.31
N THR A 118 13.85 -6.85 -13.56
CA THR A 118 13.31 -7.76 -14.60
C THR A 118 11.79 -7.94 -14.44
N ARG A 119 11.32 -8.21 -13.22
CA ARG A 119 9.89 -8.36 -12.92
C ARG A 119 9.08 -7.09 -13.20
N ARG A 120 9.59 -5.89 -12.87
CA ARG A 120 8.89 -4.64 -13.17
C ARG A 120 8.77 -4.40 -14.67
N LEU A 121 9.77 -4.83 -15.44
CA LEU A 121 9.72 -4.74 -16.89
C LEU A 121 8.63 -5.67 -17.47
N GLU A 122 8.56 -6.92 -16.99
CA GLU A 122 7.49 -7.87 -17.36
C GLU A 122 6.09 -7.35 -16.97
N GLU A 123 5.95 -6.74 -15.80
CA GLU A 123 4.69 -6.12 -15.38
C GLU A 123 4.31 -4.96 -16.30
N LEU A 124 5.28 -4.10 -16.64
CA LEU A 124 5.05 -2.97 -17.56
C LEU A 124 4.66 -3.45 -18.96
N GLN A 125 5.27 -4.53 -19.44
CA GLN A 125 4.87 -5.21 -20.68
C GLN A 125 3.42 -5.65 -20.61
N ARG A 126 3.02 -6.37 -19.55
CA ARG A 126 1.64 -6.84 -19.37
C ARG A 126 0.65 -5.68 -19.25
N LEU A 127 0.99 -4.62 -18.54
CA LEU A 127 0.15 -3.41 -18.42
C LEU A 127 0.00 -2.63 -19.75
N THR A 128 0.96 -2.78 -20.66
CA THR A 128 0.91 -2.17 -22.00
C THR A 128 0.08 -3.03 -22.96
N VAL A 129 0.28 -4.36 -22.94
CA VAL A 129 -0.44 -5.32 -23.81
C VAL A 129 -1.90 -5.50 -23.41
N SER A 130 -2.23 -5.40 -22.12
CA SER A 130 -3.61 -5.63 -21.64
C SER A 130 -4.63 -4.62 -22.18
N GLY A 131 -4.18 -3.55 -22.84
CA GLY A 131 -5.06 -2.66 -23.60
C GLY A 131 -5.93 -1.73 -22.74
N ASP A 132 -5.70 -1.68 -21.43
CA ASP A 132 -6.40 -0.76 -20.53
C ASP A 132 -6.32 0.67 -21.07
N GLU A 133 -7.48 1.33 -21.15
CA GLU A 133 -7.60 2.73 -21.53
C GLU A 133 -6.64 3.58 -20.69
N ASP A 134 -6.12 4.66 -21.28
CA ASP A 134 -5.24 5.62 -20.60
C ASP A 134 -6.03 6.51 -19.63
N THR A 135 -6.70 5.86 -18.69
CA THR A 135 -7.24 6.48 -17.48
C THR A 135 -6.10 7.03 -16.63
N GLU A 136 -6.39 8.05 -15.83
CA GLU A 136 -5.42 8.61 -14.88
C GLU A 136 -4.84 7.53 -13.95
N ALA A 137 -5.65 6.55 -13.55
CA ALA A 137 -5.22 5.44 -12.71
C ALA A 137 -4.24 4.49 -13.41
N SER A 138 -4.47 4.14 -14.67
CA SER A 138 -3.57 3.26 -15.44
C SER A 138 -2.27 3.96 -15.80
N ILE A 139 -2.33 5.25 -16.15
CA ILE A 139 -1.15 6.11 -16.36
C ILE A 139 -0.28 6.11 -15.11
N LYS A 140 -0.84 6.45 -13.95
CA LYS A 140 -0.11 6.49 -12.68
C LYS A 140 0.47 5.12 -12.33
N THR A 141 -0.27 4.05 -12.58
CA THR A 141 0.18 2.68 -12.31
C THR A 141 1.41 2.31 -13.15
N ARG A 142 1.41 2.66 -14.45
CA ARG A 142 2.58 2.47 -15.32
C ARG A 142 3.75 3.34 -14.88
N ASP A 143 3.50 4.60 -14.52
CA ASP A 143 4.52 5.53 -14.02
C ASP A 143 5.18 5.07 -12.71
N ASP A 144 4.38 4.54 -11.77
CA ASP A 144 4.88 3.95 -10.52
C ASP A 144 5.68 2.67 -10.80
N THR A 145 5.28 1.90 -11.80
CA THR A 145 5.96 0.64 -12.18
C THR A 145 7.32 0.92 -12.79
N ILE A 146 7.41 1.87 -13.72
CA ILE A 146 8.70 2.29 -14.30
C ILE A 146 9.61 2.95 -13.24
N ALA A 147 9.06 3.73 -12.31
CA ALA A 147 9.87 4.30 -11.23
C ALA A 147 10.48 3.22 -10.33
N ARG A 148 9.73 2.15 -10.04
CA ARG A 148 10.25 0.99 -9.32
C ARG A 148 11.32 0.25 -10.12
N PHE A 149 11.09 0.06 -11.41
CA PHE A 149 12.08 -0.51 -12.32
C PHE A 149 13.40 0.28 -12.28
N GLU A 150 13.34 1.61 -12.44
CA GLU A 150 14.50 2.50 -12.39
C GLU A 150 15.27 2.36 -11.07
N VAL A 151 14.56 2.33 -9.93
CA VAL A 151 15.18 2.14 -8.62
C VAL A 151 15.86 0.78 -8.49
N ASN A 152 15.18 -0.30 -8.89
CA ASN A 152 15.75 -1.65 -8.80
C ASN A 152 16.94 -1.84 -9.76
N ALA A 153 16.85 -1.31 -10.98
CA ALA A 153 17.95 -1.32 -11.95
C ALA A 153 19.15 -0.52 -11.44
N GLU A 154 18.94 0.66 -10.90
CA GLU A 154 20.00 1.49 -10.31
C GLU A 154 20.71 0.79 -9.15
N ASN A 155 19.94 0.16 -8.26
CA ASN A 155 20.51 -0.59 -7.13
C ASN A 155 21.32 -1.80 -7.62
N ALA A 156 20.81 -2.52 -8.62
CA ALA A 156 21.53 -3.63 -9.24
C ALA A 156 22.85 -3.17 -9.87
N ILE A 157 22.85 -2.03 -10.59
CA ILE A 157 24.07 -1.43 -11.17
C ILE A 157 25.08 -1.08 -10.07
N LYS A 158 24.64 -0.39 -9.00
CA LYS A 158 25.52 0.01 -7.90
C LYS A 158 26.15 -1.17 -7.18
N LEU A 159 25.36 -2.22 -6.92
CA LEU A 159 25.84 -3.43 -6.27
C LEU A 159 26.75 -4.26 -7.20
N ALA A 160 26.44 -4.34 -8.50
CA ALA A 160 27.34 -4.97 -9.46
C ALA A 160 28.69 -4.25 -9.53
N GLU A 161 28.69 -2.91 -9.47
CA GLU A 161 29.92 -2.12 -9.43
C GLU A 161 30.71 -2.33 -8.13
N SER A 162 30.04 -2.40 -6.97
CA SER A 162 30.73 -2.71 -5.71
C SER A 162 31.34 -4.11 -5.72
N LEU A 163 30.63 -5.10 -6.27
CA LEU A 163 31.13 -6.46 -6.45
C LEU A 163 32.34 -6.51 -7.38
N ARG A 164 32.30 -5.76 -8.49
CA ARG A 164 33.44 -5.62 -9.43
C ARG A 164 34.67 -5.06 -8.70
N LEU A 165 34.50 -3.97 -7.95
CA LEU A 165 35.58 -3.35 -7.18
C LEU A 165 36.12 -4.26 -6.05
N ALA A 166 35.27 -5.14 -5.52
CA ALA A 166 35.66 -6.16 -4.53
C ALA A 166 36.34 -7.40 -5.14
N GLY A 167 36.60 -7.42 -6.46
CA GLY A 167 37.21 -8.56 -7.16
C GLY A 167 36.25 -9.72 -7.42
N LYS A 168 34.94 -9.52 -7.19
CA LYS A 168 33.88 -10.53 -7.40
C LYS A 168 33.26 -10.36 -8.78
N ALA A 169 34.09 -10.38 -9.82
CA ALA A 169 33.68 -10.11 -11.20
C ALA A 169 32.58 -11.06 -11.70
N ASP A 170 32.62 -12.34 -11.31
CA ASP A 170 31.57 -13.31 -11.67
C ASP A 170 30.18 -12.89 -11.17
N ALA A 171 30.07 -12.50 -9.90
CA ALA A 171 28.80 -12.09 -9.31
C ALA A 171 28.29 -10.78 -9.94
N ALA A 172 29.19 -9.84 -10.23
CA ALA A 172 28.87 -8.61 -10.93
C ALA A 172 28.31 -8.91 -12.35
N VAL A 173 28.97 -9.79 -13.11
CA VAL A 173 28.52 -10.19 -14.45
C VAL A 173 27.15 -10.86 -14.39
N VAL A 174 26.91 -11.76 -13.44
CA VAL A 174 25.61 -12.44 -13.30
C VAL A 174 24.47 -11.44 -13.07
N ALA A 175 24.66 -10.49 -12.15
CA ALA A 175 23.65 -9.48 -11.87
C ALA A 175 23.37 -8.56 -13.08
N SER A 176 24.42 -8.07 -13.74
CA SER A 176 24.28 -7.12 -14.87
C SER A 176 23.78 -7.78 -16.15
N SER A 177 24.24 -8.99 -16.47
CA SER A 177 23.87 -9.70 -17.72
C SER A 177 22.40 -10.08 -17.75
N ARG A 178 21.83 -10.51 -16.61
CA ARG A 178 20.39 -10.82 -16.50
C ARG A 178 19.53 -9.61 -16.84
N LEU A 179 19.86 -8.46 -16.27
CA LEU A 179 19.11 -7.23 -16.49
C LEU A 179 19.25 -6.74 -17.94
N LYS A 180 20.46 -6.79 -18.51
CA LYS A 180 20.71 -6.48 -19.92
C LYS A 180 19.88 -7.38 -20.84
N ALA A 181 19.93 -8.70 -20.63
CA ALA A 181 19.17 -9.65 -21.43
C ALA A 181 17.66 -9.42 -21.32
N SER A 182 17.15 -9.08 -20.13
CA SER A 182 15.74 -8.73 -19.95
C SER A 182 15.35 -7.49 -20.74
N LEU A 183 16.19 -6.45 -20.77
CA LEU A 183 15.93 -5.22 -21.53
C LEU A 183 15.93 -5.48 -23.04
N GLU A 184 16.91 -6.24 -23.52
CA GLU A 184 17.02 -6.63 -24.94
C GLU A 184 15.86 -7.54 -25.37
N ALA A 185 15.34 -8.39 -24.48
CA ALA A 185 14.19 -9.25 -24.78
C ALA A 185 12.84 -8.50 -24.83
N ASN A 186 12.79 -7.23 -24.43
CA ASN A 186 11.56 -6.43 -24.34
C ASN A 186 11.43 -5.39 -25.48
N GLU A 187 11.91 -5.69 -26.69
CA GLU A 187 11.77 -4.82 -27.87
C GLU A 187 10.31 -4.42 -28.15
N ASP A 188 9.38 -5.38 -28.05
CA ASP A 188 7.94 -5.15 -28.24
C ASP A 188 7.39 -4.06 -27.30
N LEU A 189 7.89 -4.00 -26.05
CA LEU A 189 7.48 -2.97 -25.10
C LEU A 189 7.93 -1.58 -25.57
N PHE A 190 9.15 -1.45 -26.10
CA PHE A 190 9.64 -0.18 -26.64
C PHE A 190 8.83 0.27 -27.86
N GLU A 191 8.41 -0.66 -28.70
CA GLU A 191 7.55 -0.37 -29.86
C GLU A 191 6.17 0.11 -29.43
N HIS A 192 5.49 -0.61 -28.53
CA HIS A 192 4.17 -0.21 -28.03
C HIS A 192 4.21 1.15 -27.30
N LEU A 193 5.28 1.41 -26.55
CA LEU A 193 5.43 2.69 -25.86
C LEU A 193 5.73 3.85 -26.81
N SER A 194 6.42 3.64 -27.95
CA SER A 194 6.61 4.74 -28.93
C SER A 194 5.31 5.29 -29.47
N GLU A 195 4.29 4.44 -29.63
CA GLU A 195 3.03 4.85 -30.25
C GLU A 195 2.14 5.63 -29.28
N ARG A 196 2.24 5.33 -27.98
CA ARG A 196 1.26 5.80 -26.97
C ARG A 196 1.87 6.67 -25.87
N ARG A 197 3.14 6.45 -25.51
CA ARG A 197 3.82 7.04 -24.33
C ARG A 197 5.31 7.25 -24.59
N GLU A 198 5.63 8.23 -25.43
CA GLU A 198 7.02 8.60 -25.76
C GLU A 198 7.83 8.96 -24.51
N ASP A 199 7.19 9.55 -23.50
CA ASP A 199 7.80 9.88 -22.21
C ASP A 199 8.30 8.65 -21.45
N LEU A 200 7.49 7.57 -21.41
CA LEU A 200 7.89 6.31 -20.77
C LEU A 200 8.96 5.58 -21.56
N ARG A 201 8.84 5.59 -22.89
CA ARG A 201 9.86 5.03 -23.78
C ARG A 201 11.22 5.70 -23.53
N ALA A 202 11.27 7.04 -23.47
CA ALA A 202 12.50 7.78 -23.25
C ALA A 202 13.15 7.43 -21.90
N ARG A 203 12.34 7.30 -20.84
CA ARG A 203 12.81 6.87 -19.51
C ARG A 203 13.39 5.45 -19.52
N LEU A 204 12.69 4.49 -20.12
CA LEU A 204 13.19 3.11 -20.25
C LEU A 204 14.47 3.07 -21.08
N GLN A 205 14.56 3.84 -22.16
CA GLN A 205 15.74 3.86 -23.01
C GLN A 205 16.95 4.43 -22.27
N ALA A 206 16.75 5.50 -21.49
CA ALA A 206 17.82 6.11 -20.70
C ALA A 206 18.42 5.12 -19.69
N ILE A 207 17.60 4.34 -18.98
CA ILE A 207 18.11 3.34 -18.04
C ILE A 207 18.67 2.11 -18.77
N ALA A 208 18.11 1.72 -19.92
CA ALA A 208 18.61 0.61 -20.71
C ALA A 208 20.04 0.84 -21.22
N GLU A 209 20.31 2.04 -21.74
CA GLU A 209 21.68 2.43 -22.15
C GLU A 209 22.65 2.38 -20.97
N ARG A 210 22.24 2.87 -19.80
CA ARG A 210 23.07 2.80 -18.58
C ARG A 210 23.36 1.36 -18.17
N VAL A 211 22.35 0.48 -18.16
CA VAL A 211 22.53 -0.95 -17.86
C VAL A 211 23.51 -1.57 -18.86
N LYS A 212 23.38 -1.27 -20.15
CA LYS A 212 24.24 -1.82 -21.20
C LYS A 212 25.70 -1.40 -21.00
N ILE A 213 25.96 -0.11 -20.80
CA ILE A 213 27.31 0.42 -20.52
C ILE A 213 27.93 -0.28 -19.31
N HIS A 214 27.19 -0.40 -18.20
CA HIS A 214 27.70 -1.04 -16.99
C HIS A 214 27.93 -2.55 -17.16
N ALA A 215 27.01 -3.25 -17.83
CA ALA A 215 27.15 -4.68 -18.08
C ALA A 215 28.38 -4.98 -18.95
N ASP A 216 28.64 -4.15 -19.97
CA ASP A 216 29.80 -4.30 -20.84
C ASP A 216 31.11 -4.02 -20.08
N ALA A 217 31.16 -2.96 -19.26
CA ALA A 217 32.32 -2.65 -18.42
C ALA A 217 32.63 -3.77 -17.40
N VAL A 218 31.60 -4.37 -16.81
CA VAL A 218 31.75 -5.50 -15.87
C VAL A 218 32.23 -6.76 -16.60
N ALA A 219 31.81 -6.98 -17.84
CA ALA A 219 32.24 -8.11 -18.66
C ALA A 219 33.70 -7.99 -19.14
N GLU A 220 34.15 -6.80 -19.53
CA GLU A 220 35.54 -6.54 -19.94
C GLU A 220 36.52 -6.84 -18.80
N VAL A 221 36.22 -6.37 -17.58
CA VAL A 221 37.07 -6.63 -16.40
C VAL A 221 37.19 -8.12 -16.09
N LYS A 222 36.13 -8.90 -16.32
CA LYS A 222 36.19 -10.35 -16.17
C LYS A 222 37.08 -10.98 -17.24
N ALA A 223 37.03 -10.50 -18.48
CA ALA A 223 37.87 -11.01 -19.56
C ALA A 223 39.36 -10.75 -19.32
N ASP A 224 39.71 -9.62 -18.70
CA ASP A 224 41.10 -9.28 -18.34
C ASP A 224 41.63 -10.05 -17.12
N ALA A 225 40.75 -10.65 -16.31
CA ALA A 225 41.10 -11.38 -15.10
C ALA A 225 41.33 -12.90 -15.31
N VAL A 226 41.11 -13.40 -16.53
CA VAL A 226 41.28 -14.81 -16.95
C VAL A 226 42.57 -14.98 -17.73
#